data_AF-A0A426TQI5-F1
#
_entry.id   AF-A0A426TQI5-F1
#
_cell.length_a   1.000
_cell.length_b   1.000
_cell.length_c   1.000
_cell.angle_alpha   90.00
_cell.angle_beta   90.00
_cell.angle_gamma   90.00
#
_symmetry.space_group_name_H-M   'P 1'
#
loop_
_entity.id
_entity.type
_entity.pdbx_description
1 polymer ?
#
loop_
_entity_poly.entity_id
_entity_poly.type
_entity_poly.pdbx_seq_one_letter_code
_entity_poly.pdbx_strand_id
1 'polypeptide(L)' 'LLVVHGDRDGYFPLDHPRMLAEAAGDHGELWIEPMGHAEHAVGDELLDRIGDWAVTAGG' A
#
# COMPACT_ATOMS: atom_id res chain seq x y z
N LEU A 1 7.79 -6.67 -2.64
CA LEU A 1 6.79 -6.48 -1.57
C LEU A 1 6.10 -5.15 -1.82
N LEU A 2 4.78 -5.15 -1.96
CA LEU A 2 3.99 -3.92 -2.03
C LEU A 2 3.33 -3.64 -0.68
N VAL A 3 3.47 -2.41 -0.21
CA VAL A 3 2.73 -1.86 0.92
C VAL A 3 1.85 -0.73 0.39
N VAL A 4 0.52 -0.86 0.54
CA VAL A 4 -0.44 0.19 0.16
C VAL A 4 -1.09 0.70 1.43
N HIS A 5 -1.00 2.01 1.70
CA HIS A 5 -1.50 2.59 2.95
C HIS A 5 -2.27 3.89 2.71
N GLY A 6 -3.34 4.08 3.49
CA GLY A 6 -4.17 5.29 3.44
C GLY A 6 -3.62 6.40 4.35
N ASP A 7 -3.43 7.62 3.82
CA ASP A 7 -2.97 8.76 4.64
C ASP A 7 -4.03 9.29 5.63
N ARG A 8 -5.29 8.85 5.48
CA ARG A 8 -6.41 9.16 6.36
C ARG A 8 -6.81 7.97 7.24
N ASP A 9 -5.97 6.95 7.33
CA ASP A 9 -6.18 5.84 8.24
C ASP A 9 -6.06 6.33 9.70
N GLY A 10 -7.20 6.37 10.41
CA GLY A 10 -7.26 6.77 11.82
C GLY A 10 -6.83 5.68 12.79
N TYR A 11 -6.67 4.44 12.34
CA TYR A 11 -6.24 3.30 13.15
C TYR A 11 -4.73 3.12 13.11
N PHE A 12 -4.11 3.27 11.93
CA PHE A 12 -2.68 3.03 11.73
C PHE A 12 -1.96 4.25 11.13
N PRO A 13 -1.08 4.91 11.91
CA PRO A 13 -0.32 6.05 11.41
C PRO A 13 0.75 5.63 10.39
N LEU A 14 1.20 6.59 9.58
CA LEU A 14 2.12 6.37 8.47
C LEU A 14 3.55 5.94 8.85
N ASP A 15 3.91 5.96 10.13
CA ASP A 15 5.23 5.50 10.57
C ASP A 15 5.41 4.00 10.33
N HIS A 16 4.37 3.21 10.59
CA HIS A 16 4.41 1.76 10.43
C HIS A 16 4.65 1.33 8.96
N PRO A 17 3.87 1.77 7.96
CA PRO A 17 4.09 1.36 6.57
C PRO A 17 5.44 1.85 6.02
N ARG A 18 5.94 3.01 6.49
CA ARG A 18 7.27 3.50 6.13
C ARG A 18 8.39 2.62 6.67
N MET A 19 8.29 2.20 7.93
CA MET A 19 9.27 1.26 8.52
C MET A 19 9.32 -0.07 7.76
N LEU A 20 8.16 -0.60 7.33
CA LEU A 20 8.11 -1.83 6.54
C LEU A 20 8.77 -1.67 5.17
N ALA A 21 8.49 -0.56 4.49
CA ALA A 21 9.09 -0.26 3.19
C ALA A 21 10.62 -0.08 3.31
N GLU A 22 11.09 0.63 4.32
CA GLU A 22 12.51 0.79 4.60
C GLU A 22 13.19 -0.55 4.88
N ALA A 23 12.58 -1.41 5.70
CA ALA A 23 13.11 -2.73 6.01
C ALA A 23 13.16 -3.67 4.79
N ALA A 24 12.28 -3.47 3.79
CA ALA A 24 12.26 -4.23 2.56
C ALA A 24 13.32 -3.76 1.53
N GLY A 25 13.93 -2.59 1.73
CA GLY A 25 14.94 -2.03 0.83
C GLY A 25 14.45 -1.91 -0.61
N ASP A 26 15.32 -2.21 -1.58
CA ASP A 26 15.01 -2.13 -3.02
C ASP A 26 13.93 -3.13 -3.48
N HIS A 27 13.54 -4.07 -2.61
CA HIS A 27 12.46 -5.02 -2.87
C HIS A 27 11.10 -4.55 -2.35
N GLY A 28 11.06 -3.40 -1.67
CA GLY A 28 9.85 -2.79 -1.12
C GLY A 28 9.34 -1.64 -1.97
N GLU A 29 8.05 -1.63 -2.24
CA GLU A 29 7.36 -0.51 -2.84
C GLU A 29 6.25 -0.02 -1.89
N LEU A 30 6.16 1.30 -1.70
CA LEU A 30 5.18 1.93 -0.82
C LEU A 30 4.30 2.89 -1.59
N TRP A 31 3.00 2.62 -1.61
CA TRP A 31 1.98 3.52 -2.14
C TRP A 31 1.23 4.18 -0.98
N ILE A 32 1.16 5.51 -1.01
CA ILE A 32 0.34 6.29 -0.07
C ILE A 32 -0.84 6.87 -0.84
N GLU A 33 -2.04 6.45 -0.47
CA GLU A 33 -3.28 6.79 -1.16
C GLU A 33 -4.16 7.68 -0.27
N PRO A 34 -4.96 8.60 -0.84
CA PRO A 34 -5.84 9.51 -0.09
C PRO A 34 -7.10 8.82 0.45
N MET A 35 -6.94 7.64 1.05
CA MET A 35 -8.00 6.75 1.52
C MET A 35 -7.97 6.55 3.05
N GLY A 36 -9.10 6.13 3.61
CA GLY A 36 -9.19 5.69 5.00
C GLY A 36 -8.65 4.26 5.19
N HIS A 37 -9.14 3.56 6.21
CA HIS A 37 -8.71 2.19 6.47
C HIS A 37 -9.05 1.25 5.30
N ALA A 38 -8.08 0.42 4.91
CA ALA A 38 -8.09 -0.31 3.64
C ALA A 38 -9.38 -1.14 3.43
N GLU A 39 -9.82 -1.86 4.45
CA GLU A 39 -10.99 -2.75 4.41
C GLU A 39 -12.28 -2.06 3.95
N HIS A 40 -12.40 -0.74 4.14
CA HIS A 40 -13.59 0.02 3.79
C HIS A 40 -13.36 1.12 2.75
N ALA A 41 -12.10 1.44 2.46
CA ALA A 41 -11.76 2.62 1.66
C ALA A 41 -11.08 2.31 0.34
N VAL A 42 -10.62 1.08 0.12
CA VAL A 42 -10.04 0.65 -1.15
C VAL A 42 -11.15 0.50 -2.18
N GLY A 43 -11.09 1.28 -3.25
CA GLY A 43 -12.01 1.21 -4.40
C GLY A 43 -11.46 0.38 -5.55
N ASP A 44 -12.32 0.06 -6.51
CA ASP A 44 -12.03 -0.83 -7.65
C ASP A 44 -10.79 -0.40 -8.46
N GLU A 45 -10.62 0.90 -8.74
CA GLU A 45 -9.46 1.41 -9.49
C GLU A 45 -8.13 1.11 -8.79
N LEU A 46 -8.10 1.21 -7.46
CA LEU A 46 -6.90 0.89 -6.68
C LEU A 46 -6.65 -0.62 -6.66
N LEU A 47 -7.71 -1.43 -6.59
CA LEU A 47 -7.60 -2.89 -6.68
C LEU A 47 -7.03 -3.33 -8.02
N ASP A 48 -7.48 -2.73 -9.12
CA ASP A 48 -6.97 -3.03 -10.46
C ASP A 48 -5.47 -2.73 -10.56
N ARG A 49 -5.03 -1.56 -10.06
CA ARG A 49 -3.60 -1.20 -9.99
C ARG A 49 -2.77 -2.20 -9.16
N ILE A 50 -3.30 -2.64 -8.01
CA ILE A 50 -2.64 -3.66 -7.18
C ILE A 50 -2.52 -4.98 -7.95
N GLY A 51 -3.57 -5.37 -8.68
CA GLY A 51 -3.59 -6.56 -9.53
C GLY A 51 -2.51 -6.50 -10.62
N ASP A 52 -2.43 -5.39 -11.34
CA ASP A 52 -1.41 -5.17 -12.38
C ASP A 52 0.01 -5.24 -11.80
N TRP A 53 0.24 -4.63 -10.63
CA TRP A 53 1.52 -4.72 -9.94
C TRP A 53 1.85 -6.18 -9.56
N ALA A 54 0.89 -6.93 -9.03
CA ALA A 54 1.11 -8.30 -8.60
C ALA A 54 1.56 -9.22 -9.76
N VAL A 55 1.02 -9.00 -10.96
CA VAL A 55 1.38 -9.78 -12.16
C VAL A 55 2.76 -9.38 -12.72
N THR A 56 3.16 -8.11 -12.57
CA THR A 56 4.39 -7.58 -13.19
C THR A 56 5.61 -7.67 -12.28
N ALA A 57 5.44 -7.40 -11.00
CA ALA A 57 6.52 -7.30 -10.02
C ALA A 57 6.50 -8.43 -8.97
N GLY A 58 5.37 -9.11 -8.79
CA GLY A 58 5.21 -10.24 -7.87
C GLY A 58 5.39 -11.63 -8.51
N GLY A 59 5.47 -11.71 -9.84
CA GLY A 59 5.64 -12.92 -10.63
C GLY A 59 7.09 -13.30 -10.90
#